data_AF-A0A2T7TPB5-F1
#
_entry.id   AF-A0A2T7TPB5-F1
#
_cell.length_a   1.000
_cell.length_b   1.000
_cell.length_c   1.000
_cell.angle_alpha   90.00
_cell.angle_beta   90.00
_cell.angle_gamma   90.00
#
_symmetry.space_group_name_H-M   'P 1'
#
loop_
_entity.id
_entity.type
_entity.pdbx_description
1 polymer ?
#
loop_
_entity_poly.entity_id
_entity_poly.type
_entity_poly.pdbx_seq_one_letter_code
_entity_poly.pdbx_strand_id
1 'polypeptide(L)' 'MREQFLNAATAPRRDVERRYEYLVLTVNAGEPVNAARQALTEHAEYGKWELERSCIYIGGGRRYWMRRKVLRVERTA' A
#
# COMPACT_ATOMS: atom_id res chain seq x y z
N MET A 1 11.35 2.94 -9.20
CA MET A 1 10.24 2.41 -8.37
C MET A 1 9.09 3.40 -8.40
N ARG A 2 7.83 2.97 -8.34
CA ARG A 2 6.67 3.89 -8.28
C ARG A 2 5.78 3.59 -7.09
N GLU A 3 5.47 4.63 -6.34
CA GLU A 3 4.58 4.60 -5.18
C GLU A 3 3.27 5.31 -5.53
N GLN A 4 2.14 4.70 -5.22
CA GLN A 4 0.83 5.26 -5.52
C GLN A 4 -0.13 5.05 -4.36
N PHE A 5 -0.65 6.15 -3.81
CA PHE A 5 -1.76 6.10 -2.86
C PHE A 5 -3.07 5.86 -3.60
N LEU A 6 -3.75 4.77 -3.27
CA LEU A 6 -5.08 4.45 -3.75
C LEU A 6 -6.10 4.79 -2.67
N ASN A 7 -7.01 5.69 -3.01
CA ASN A 7 -8.16 6.01 -2.16
C ASN A 7 -9.20 4.90 -2.23
N ALA A 8 -10.07 4.84 -1.22
CA ALA A 8 -11.10 3.82 -1.03
C ALA A 8 -12.01 3.59 -2.27
N ALA A 9 -12.08 4.53 -3.22
CA ALA A 9 -12.82 4.37 -4.47
C ALA A 9 -12.34 3.21 -5.35
N THR A 10 -11.08 2.77 -5.20
CA THR A 10 -10.49 1.64 -5.96
C THR A 10 -10.33 0.38 -5.10
N ALA A 11 -10.70 0.44 -3.82
CA ALA A 11 -10.56 -0.66 -2.87
C ALA A 11 -11.75 -1.65 -2.96
N PRO A 12 -11.58 -2.92 -2.52
CA PRO A 12 -12.70 -3.83 -2.39
C PRO A 12 -13.78 -3.25 -1.46
N ARG A 13 -15.07 -3.49 -1.75
CA ARG A 13 -16.20 -2.94 -0.98
C ARG A 13 -16.11 -3.20 0.54
N ARG A 14 -15.57 -4.35 0.95
CA ARG A 14 -15.36 -4.71 2.37
C ARG A 14 -14.42 -3.76 3.10
N ASP A 15 -13.48 -3.16 2.38
CA ASP A 15 -12.47 -2.25 2.93
C ASP A 15 -12.92 -0.79 2.92
N VAL A 16 -13.89 -0.45 2.06
CA VAL A 16 -14.60 0.83 2.08
C VAL A 16 -15.36 1.00 3.39
N GLU A 17 -16.11 -0.02 3.83
CA GLU A 17 -16.86 0.01 5.10
C GLU A 17 -15.93 0.12 6.33
N ARG A 18 -14.74 -0.50 6.25
CA ARG A 18 -13.75 -0.50 7.33
C ARG A 18 -12.79 0.69 7.30
N ARG A 19 -12.94 1.60 6.32
CA ARG A 19 -12.15 2.83 6.15
C ARG A 19 -10.65 2.57 6.08
N TYR A 20 -10.23 1.75 5.12
CA TYR A 20 -8.80 1.57 4.82
C TYR A 20 -8.33 2.50 3.71
N GLU A 21 -7.11 3.00 3.86
CA GLU A 21 -6.29 3.56 2.78
C GLU A 21 -5.36 2.49 2.23
N TYR A 22 -5.04 2.60 0.95
CA TYR A 22 -4.13 1.69 0.27
C TYR A 22 -2.92 2.42 -0.31
N LEU A 23 -1.75 1.81 -0.17
CA LEU A 23 -0.52 2.24 -0.81
C LEU A 23 -0.05 1.10 -1.69
N VAL A 24 0.15 1.37 -2.97
CA VAL A 24 0.62 0.40 -3.94
C VAL A 24 2.04 0.76 -4.37
N LEU A 25 2.97 -0.15 -4.08
CA LEU A 25 4.34 -0.08 -4.55
C LEU A 25 4.49 -0.94 -5.80
N THR A 26 4.85 -0.34 -6.93
CA THR A 26 5.15 -1.08 -8.17
C THR A 26 6.64 -1.01 -8.48
N VAL A 27 7.23 -2.17 -8.70
CA VAL A 27 8.66 -2.37 -8.94
C VAL A 27 8.82 -3.04 -10.29
N ASN A 28 9.57 -2.42 -11.18
CA ASN A 28 9.86 -3.01 -12.50
C ASN A 28 10.89 -4.13 -12.38
N ALA A 29 11.00 -4.97 -13.40
CA ALA A 29 11.85 -6.16 -13.38
C ALA A 29 13.35 -5.86 -13.14
N GLY A 30 13.85 -4.75 -13.69
CA GLY A 30 15.24 -4.31 -13.52
C GLY A 30 15.48 -3.48 -12.25
N GLU A 31 14.43 -3.17 -11.49
CA GLU A 31 14.56 -2.38 -10.27
C GLU A 31 14.97 -3.28 -9.09
N PRO A 32 15.81 -2.76 -8.18
CA PRO A 32 16.40 -3.57 -7.14
C PRO A 32 15.36 -3.88 -6.04
N VAL A 33 15.18 -5.17 -5.74
CA VAL A 33 14.14 -5.65 -4.81
C VAL A 33 14.39 -5.23 -3.35
N ASN A 34 15.65 -5.03 -2.98
CA ASN A 34 16.05 -4.53 -1.66
C ASN A 34 15.51 -3.10 -1.42
N ALA A 35 15.55 -2.22 -2.42
CA ALA A 35 14.95 -0.90 -2.31
C ALA A 35 13.43 -1.00 -2.05
N ALA A 36 12.77 -2.01 -2.64
CA ALA A 36 11.34 -2.23 -2.40
C ALA A 36 11.07 -2.65 -0.96
N ARG A 37 11.88 -3.58 -0.44
CA ARG A 37 11.78 -4.02 0.95
C ARG A 37 12.05 -2.86 1.92
N GLN A 38 13.04 -2.02 1.63
CA GLN A 38 13.35 -0.84 2.43
C GLN A 38 12.14 0.11 2.49
N ALA A 39 11.57 0.47 1.35
CA ALA A 39 10.39 1.32 1.30
C ALA A 39 9.19 0.71 2.04
N LEU A 40 8.94 -0.60 1.89
CA LEU A 40 7.88 -1.29 2.64
C LEU A 40 8.11 -1.22 4.15
N THR A 41 9.35 -1.39 4.60
CA THR A 41 9.73 -1.27 6.00
C THR A 41 9.53 0.16 6.51
N GLU A 42 10.02 1.17 5.78
CA GLU A 42 9.84 2.58 6.15
C GLU A 42 8.35 2.96 6.30
N HIS A 43 7.51 2.52 5.35
CA HIS A 43 6.07 2.75 5.42
C HIS A 43 5.42 2.02 6.61
N ALA A 44 5.88 0.81 6.93
CA ALA A 44 5.38 0.08 8.08
C ALA A 44 5.76 0.76 9.41
N GLU A 45 7.01 1.21 9.53
CA GLU A 45 7.54 1.84 10.74
C GLU A 45 6.94 3.23 10.97
N TYR A 46 6.92 4.09 9.95
CA TYR A 46 6.51 5.50 10.12
C TYR A 46 5.04 5.76 9.77
N GLY A 47 4.49 5.03 8.81
CA GLY A 47 3.15 5.28 8.28
C GLY A 47 2.05 4.36 8.82
N LYS A 48 2.42 3.39 9.69
CA LYS A 48 1.53 2.32 10.17
C LYS A 48 0.87 1.53 9.03
N TRP A 49 1.60 1.39 7.93
CA TRP A 49 1.15 0.62 6.79
C TRP A 49 1.42 -0.87 7.00
N GLU A 50 0.42 -1.71 6.75
CA GLU A 50 0.53 -3.16 6.85
C GLU A 50 0.52 -3.78 5.47
N LEU A 51 1.44 -4.71 5.18
CA LEU A 51 1.46 -5.43 3.90
C LEU A 51 0.22 -6.35 3.80
N GLU A 52 -0.68 -6.06 2.86
CA GLU A 52 -1.87 -6.87 2.59
C GLU A 52 -1.58 -7.94 1.53
N ARG A 53 -0.87 -7.56 0.47
CA ARG A 53 -0.62 -8.45 -0.67
C ARG A 53 0.72 -8.19 -1.30
N SER A 54 1.35 -9.26 -1.78
CA SER A 54 2.48 -9.20 -2.70
C SER A 54 2.16 -10.02 -3.94
N CYS A 55 2.52 -9.50 -5.11
CA CYS A 55 2.36 -10.18 -6.39
C CYS A 55 3.63 -10.03 -7.21
N ILE A 56 4.05 -11.14 -7.81
CA ILE A 56 5.17 -11.19 -8.74
C ILE A 56 4.56 -11.54 -10.09
N TYR A 57 4.72 -10.66 -11.07
CA TYR A 57 4.21 -10.85 -12.41
C TYR A 57 5.21 -11.62 -13.27
N ILE A 58 4.69 -12.33 -14.26
CA ILE A 58 5.48 -12.89 -15.35
C ILE A 58 6.21 -11.72 -16.02
N GLY A 59 7.53 -11.84 -16.16
CA GLY A 59 8.41 -10.74 -16.60
C GLY A 59 9.15 -10.04 -15.47
N GLY A 60 9.01 -10.48 -14.21
CA GLY A 60 9.86 -10.05 -13.08
C GLY A 60 9.43 -8.76 -12.39
N GLY A 61 8.37 -8.12 -12.89
CA GLY A 61 7.71 -7.01 -12.20
C GLY A 61 7.09 -7.46 -10.88
N ARG A 62 7.09 -6.58 -9.88
CA ARG A 62 6.53 -6.86 -8.55
C ARG A 62 5.57 -5.76 -8.16
N ARG A 63 4.50 -6.12 -7.48
CA ARG A 63 3.55 -5.16 -6.90
C ARG A 63 3.23 -5.55 -5.47
N TYR A 64 3.24 -4.55 -4.61
CA TYR A 64 2.95 -4.68 -3.20
C TYR A 64 1.80 -3.78 -2.86
N TRP A 65 0.82 -4.30 -2.12
CA TRP A 65 -0.30 -3.54 -1.60
C TRP A 65 -0.13 -3.47 -0.10
N MET A 66 -0.06 -2.27 0.41
CA MET A 66 -0.12 -1.98 1.84
C MET A 66 -1.46 -1.33 2.14
N ARG A 67 -1.96 -1.55 3.35
CA ARG A 67 -3.18 -0.91 3.85
C ARG A 67 -2.94 -0.29 5.21
N ARG A 68 -3.67 0.78 5.52
CA ARG A 68 -3.73 1.32 6.89
C ARG A 68 -5.14 1.76 7.23
N LYS A 69 -5.53 1.66 8.49
CA LYS A 69 -6.87 2.07 8.95
C LYS A 69 -6.92 3.58 9.16
N VAL A 70 -7.91 4.24 8.56
CA VAL A 70 -8.15 5.67 8.75
C VAL A 70 -9.21 5.88 9.83
N LEU A 71 -8.81 6.55 10.91
CA LEU A 71 -9.76 7.10 11.87
C LEU A 71 -10.20 8.47 11.36
N ARG A 72 -11.47 8.60 10.96
CA ARG A 72 -12.10 9.91 10.81
C ARG A 72 -12.60 10.34 12.17
N VAL A 73 -12.02 11.42 12.69
CA VAL A 73 -12.55 12.11 13.86
C VAL A 73 -13.56 13.14 13.34
N GLU A 74 -14.80 13.04 13.80
CA GLU A 74 -15.79 14.08 13.55
C GLU A 74 -15.45 15.28 14.43
N ARG A 75 -15.47 16.48 13.86
CA ARG A 75 -15.30 17.70 14.66
C ARG A 75 -16.52 17.85 15.55
N THR A 76 -16.31 17.79 16.86
CA THR A 76 -17.31 18.19 17.84
C THR A 76 -17.45 19.72 17.77
N ALA A 77 -18.64 20.20 17.44
CA ALA A 77 -19.00 21.61 17.47
C ALA A 77 -19.54 22.00 18.86
#